data_AF-A0A7M3X975-F1
#
_entry.id   AF-A0A7M3X975-F1
#
_cell.length_a   1.000
_cell.length_b   1.000
_cell.length_c   1.000
_cell.angle_alpha   90.00
_cell.angle_beta   90.00
_cell.angle_gamma   90.00
#
_symmetry.space_group_name_H-M   'P 1'
#
loop_
_entity.id
_entity.type
_entity.pdbx_description
1 polymer ?
#
loop_
_entity_poly.entity_id
_entity_poly.type
_entity_poly.pdbx_seq_one_letter_code
_entity_poly.pdbx_strand_id
1 'polypeptide(L)'
;MERMESATFLVVESVHGEQTHALLKSNGWLNATLESLQTSDGSIGFPLVGFDHEDIALNALRNHLGIEASIVVGETKYRPSVDPHHRLLNAVTTWLEDHDVDAEVNELLPVKWEKLGQLVLFPRELGQTETWEKVAQHPMAERLWEGMAEALKVTS
;
A
#
# COMPACT_ATOMS: atom_id res chain seq x y z
N MET A 1 7.24 -21.49 -1.01
CA MET A 1 6.51 -21.70 -2.27
C MET A 1 5.74 -20.41 -2.50
N GLU A 2 6.28 -19.49 -3.30
CA GLU A 2 5.57 -18.26 -3.63
C GLU A 2 4.27 -18.66 -4.33
N ARG A 3 3.13 -18.36 -3.70
CA ARG A 3 1.87 -18.39 -4.44
C ARG A 3 1.98 -17.27 -5.47
N MET A 4 2.18 -17.63 -6.72
CA MET A 4 1.97 -16.70 -7.82
C MET A 4 0.47 -16.38 -7.80
N GLU A 5 0.13 -15.28 -7.15
CA GLU A 5 -1.21 -14.72 -7.23
C GLU A 5 -1.38 -14.12 -8.62
N SER A 6 -2.51 -14.40 -9.24
CA SER A 6 -2.93 -13.75 -10.47
C SER A 6 -3.83 -12.57 -10.12
N ALA A 7 -3.80 -11.53 -10.94
CA ALA A 7 -4.68 -10.39 -10.81
C ALA A 7 -5.30 -10.03 -12.16
N THR A 8 -6.44 -9.35 -12.10
CA THR A 8 -7.08 -8.75 -13.26
C THR A 8 -6.47 -7.37 -13.53
N PHE A 9 -6.09 -7.15 -14.77
CA PHE A 9 -5.54 -5.89 -15.26
C PHE A 9 -6.42 -5.32 -16.36
N LEU A 10 -6.61 -4.00 -16.31
CA LEU A 10 -7.13 -3.23 -17.43
C LEU A 10 -5.97 -2.71 -18.27
N VAL A 11 -5.89 -3.15 -19.51
CA VAL A 11 -4.77 -2.88 -20.41
C VAL A 11 -5.15 -1.81 -21.44
N VAL A 12 -4.27 -0.83 -21.59
CA VAL A 12 -4.38 0.26 -22.59
C VAL A 12 -3.02 0.52 -23.23
N GLU A 13 -2.99 1.17 -24.40
CA GLU A 13 -1.75 1.70 -24.95
C GLU A 13 -1.12 2.74 -24.00
N SER A 14 0.20 2.76 -23.90
CA SER A 14 0.93 3.64 -22.95
C SER A 14 0.63 5.13 -23.12
N VAL A 15 0.30 5.58 -24.34
CA VAL A 15 -0.14 6.97 -24.62
C VAL A 15 -1.38 7.38 -23.80
N HIS A 16 -2.21 6.42 -23.40
CA HIS A 16 -3.41 6.64 -22.60
C HIS A 16 -3.20 6.41 -21.10
N GLY A 17 -2.00 5.99 -20.68
CA GLY A 17 -1.73 5.51 -19.33
C GLY A 17 -2.07 6.52 -18.23
N GLU A 18 -1.71 7.80 -18.41
CA GLU A 18 -1.98 8.83 -17.39
C GLU A 18 -3.49 9.08 -17.21
N GLN A 19 -4.23 9.21 -18.32
CA GLN A 19 -5.67 9.46 -18.30
C GLN A 19 -6.43 8.27 -17.69
N THR A 20 -6.06 7.05 -18.09
CA THR A 20 -6.60 5.82 -17.53
C THR A 20 -6.31 5.72 -16.04
N HIS A 21 -5.06 5.91 -15.62
CA HIS A 21 -4.68 5.86 -14.21
C HIS A 21 -5.45 6.88 -13.37
N ALA A 22 -5.60 8.12 -13.85
CA ALA A 22 -6.35 9.17 -13.15
C ALA A 22 -7.81 8.78 -12.95
N LEU A 23 -8.47 8.25 -13.99
CA LEU A 23 -9.86 7.81 -13.93
C LEU A 23 -10.04 6.63 -12.96
N LEU A 24 -9.20 5.59 -13.08
CA LEU A 24 -9.30 4.43 -12.20
C LEU A 24 -9.03 4.82 -10.73
N LYS A 25 -8.07 5.72 -10.50
CA LYS A 25 -7.76 6.25 -9.16
C LYS A 25 -8.92 7.04 -8.57
N SER A 26 -9.54 7.94 -9.33
CA SER A 26 -10.64 8.77 -8.81
C SER A 26 -11.87 7.97 -8.42
N ASN A 27 -12.07 6.81 -9.05
CA ASN A 27 -13.20 5.92 -8.76
C ASN A 27 -12.85 4.80 -7.76
N GLY A 28 -11.61 4.75 -7.26
CA GLY A 28 -11.18 3.72 -6.31
C GLY A 28 -11.07 2.32 -6.93
N TRP A 29 -10.91 2.22 -8.26
CA TRP A 29 -10.87 0.95 -8.98
C TRP A 29 -9.47 0.34 -9.09
N LEU A 30 -8.42 1.08 -8.71
CA LEU A 30 -7.04 0.60 -8.73
C LEU A 30 -6.69 -0.21 -7.49
N ASN A 31 -6.13 -1.38 -7.69
CA ASN A 31 -5.47 -2.11 -6.63
C ASN A 31 -4.04 -1.58 -6.42
N ALA A 32 -3.88 -0.67 -5.47
CA ALA A 32 -2.62 0.01 -5.20
C ALA A 32 -1.53 -0.88 -4.58
N THR A 33 -1.86 -2.10 -4.16
CA THR A 33 -0.91 -3.05 -3.57
C THR A 33 -0.23 -3.92 -4.63
N LEU A 34 -0.59 -3.77 -5.90
CA LEU A 34 -0.03 -4.54 -7.02
C LEU A 34 0.73 -3.62 -7.98
N GLU A 35 1.78 -4.15 -8.60
CA GLU A 35 2.49 -3.47 -9.68
C GLU A 35 1.66 -3.47 -10.96
N SER A 36 1.84 -2.43 -11.79
CA SER A 36 1.29 -2.40 -13.14
C SER A 36 1.97 -3.43 -14.04
N LEU A 37 1.20 -4.11 -14.89
CA LEU A 37 1.73 -4.97 -15.93
C LEU A 37 2.37 -4.10 -17.03
N GLN A 38 3.60 -4.41 -17.42
CA GLN A 38 4.28 -3.77 -18.55
C GLN A 38 4.44 -4.81 -19.65
N THR A 39 3.89 -4.54 -20.83
CA THR A 39 3.90 -5.47 -21.95
C THR A 39 4.94 -5.05 -23.01
N SER A 40 5.52 -6.02 -23.70
CA SER A 40 6.52 -5.80 -24.76
C SER A 40 6.00 -5.02 -25.98
N ASP A 41 4.68 -4.96 -26.16
CA ASP A 41 4.01 -4.19 -27.22
C ASP A 41 3.83 -2.70 -26.88
N GLY A 42 4.28 -2.26 -25.70
CA GLY A 42 4.14 -0.88 -25.25
C GLY A 42 2.78 -0.55 -24.61
N SER A 43 1.96 -1.57 -24.32
CA SER A 43 0.76 -1.45 -23.49
C SER A 43 1.07 -1.54 -21.99
N ILE A 44 0.20 -0.94 -21.18
CA ILE A 44 0.29 -0.91 -19.72
C ILE A 44 -1.00 -1.49 -19.15
N GLY A 45 -0.88 -2.45 -18.23
CA GLY A 45 -1.98 -3.01 -17.48
C GLY A 45 -2.08 -2.42 -16.07
N PHE A 46 -3.24 -1.88 -15.72
CA PHE A 46 -3.53 -1.35 -14.40
C PHE A 46 -4.29 -2.39 -13.57
N PRO A 47 -3.77 -2.79 -12.39
CA PRO A 47 -4.43 -3.80 -11.57
C PRO A 47 -5.74 -3.25 -11.00
N LEU A 48 -6.81 -4.02 -11.11
CA LEU A 48 -8.14 -3.65 -10.60
C LEU A 48 -8.39 -4.23 -9.21
N VAL A 49 -9.19 -3.52 -8.40
CA VAL A 49 -9.78 -4.08 -7.18
C VAL A 49 -10.81 -5.16 -7.56
N GLY A 50 -10.84 -6.27 -6.81
CA GLY A 50 -11.67 -7.45 -7.17
C GLY A 50 -13.19 -7.20 -7.18
N PHE A 51 -13.88 -8.02 -7.98
CA PHE A 51 -15.33 -8.10 -8.28
C PHE A 51 -15.95 -6.90 -9.03
N ASP A 52 -16.64 -7.18 -10.15
CA ASP A 52 -17.54 -6.32 -10.94
C ASP A 52 -17.02 -4.98 -11.52
N HIS A 53 -15.74 -4.65 -11.34
CA HIS A 53 -15.18 -3.41 -11.88
C HIS A 53 -14.69 -3.51 -13.33
N GLU A 54 -14.57 -4.70 -13.90
CA GLU A 54 -14.04 -4.94 -15.25
C GLU A 54 -14.90 -4.26 -16.33
N ASP A 55 -16.17 -4.66 -16.41
CA ASP A 55 -17.12 -4.11 -17.38
C ASP A 55 -17.39 -2.63 -17.13
N ILE A 56 -17.42 -2.20 -15.87
CA ILE A 56 -17.65 -0.81 -15.50
C ILE A 56 -16.47 0.05 -15.98
N ALA A 57 -15.23 -0.38 -15.73
CA ALA A 57 -14.04 0.35 -16.10
C ALA A 57 -13.85 0.40 -17.63
N LEU A 58 -14.10 -0.71 -18.34
CA LEU A 58 -14.10 -0.76 -19.81
C LEU A 58 -15.12 0.24 -20.39
N ASN A 59 -16.36 0.19 -19.92
CA ASN A 59 -17.40 1.11 -20.38
C ASN A 59 -17.06 2.56 -20.03
N ALA A 60 -16.49 2.81 -18.86
CA ALA A 60 -16.10 4.16 -18.44
C ALA A 60 -15.02 4.74 -19.35
N LEU A 61 -13.98 3.98 -19.68
CA LEU A 61 -12.91 4.41 -20.59
C LEU A 61 -13.43 4.71 -21.99
N ARG A 62 -14.23 3.81 -22.54
CA ARG A 62 -14.81 4.00 -23.87
C ARG A 62 -15.73 5.22 -23.91
N ASN A 63 -16.62 5.37 -22.93
CA ASN A 63 -17.65 6.41 -22.96
C ASN A 63 -17.14 7.79 -22.56
N HIS A 64 -16.17 7.88 -21.64
CA HIS A 64 -15.69 9.17 -21.12
C HIS A 64 -14.41 9.64 -21.81
N LEU A 65 -13.57 8.71 -22.26
CA LEU A 65 -12.26 9.02 -22.81
C LEU A 65 -12.08 8.56 -24.27
N GLY A 66 -13.00 7.77 -24.82
CA GLY A 66 -12.87 7.23 -26.17
C GLY A 66 -11.70 6.28 -26.35
N ILE A 67 -11.22 5.68 -25.25
CA ILE A 67 -10.06 4.80 -25.22
C ILE A 67 -10.52 3.35 -25.32
N GLU A 68 -9.95 2.61 -26.27
CA GLU A 68 -10.09 1.16 -26.33
C GLU A 68 -9.18 0.52 -25.28
N ALA A 69 -9.75 -0.39 -24.50
CA ALA A 69 -9.09 -1.09 -23.41
C ALA A 69 -9.48 -2.57 -23.44
N SER A 70 -8.66 -3.42 -22.84
CA SER A 70 -8.96 -4.84 -22.68
C SER A 70 -8.72 -5.30 -21.25
N ILE A 71 -9.30 -6.44 -20.89
CA ILE A 71 -9.08 -7.07 -19.60
C ILE A 71 -8.19 -8.28 -19.79
N VAL A 72 -7.15 -8.38 -18.96
CA VAL A 72 -6.20 -9.50 -18.97
C VAL A 72 -6.00 -9.99 -17.55
N VAL A 73 -6.01 -11.31 -17.36
CA VAL A 73 -5.55 -11.92 -16.11
C VAL A 73 -4.09 -12.28 -16.27
N GLY A 74 -3.25 -11.77 -15.38
CA GLY A 74 -1.79 -11.93 -15.46
C GLY A 74 -1.17 -12.25 -14.10
N GLU A 75 0.09 -12.68 -14.14
CA GLU A 75 0.93 -12.76 -12.95
C GLU A 75 1.08 -11.38 -12.33
N THR A 76 0.97 -11.29 -11.01
CA THR A 76 1.14 -10.03 -10.30
C THR A 76 2.35 -10.05 -9.38
N LYS A 77 2.91 -8.86 -9.16
CA LYS A 77 3.91 -8.59 -8.13
C LYS A 77 3.31 -7.64 -7.12
N TYR A 78 3.52 -7.95 -5.85
CA TYR A 78 3.11 -7.06 -4.78
C TYR A 78 4.00 -5.83 -4.76
N ARG A 79 3.38 -4.66 -4.70
CA ARG A 79 4.04 -3.39 -4.44
C ARG A 79 3.80 -3.00 -2.99
N PRO A 80 4.86 -2.77 -2.19
CA PRO A 80 4.70 -2.18 -0.87
C PRO A 80 3.94 -0.84 -0.96
N SER A 81 2.95 -0.66 -0.10
CA SER A 81 2.16 0.58 -0.04
C SER A 81 3.08 1.81 0.00
N VAL A 82 2.78 2.83 -0.80
CA VAL A 82 3.52 4.11 -0.72
C VAL A 82 2.99 4.99 0.41
N ASP A 83 1.80 4.68 0.94
CA ASP A 83 1.20 5.41 2.06
C ASP A 83 1.96 5.08 3.37
N PRO A 84 2.63 6.08 3.98
CA PRO A 84 3.36 5.85 5.21
C PRO A 84 2.47 5.45 6.39
N HIS A 85 1.20 5.88 6.44
CA HIS A 85 0.28 5.53 7.54
C HIS A 85 -0.05 4.04 7.50
N HIS A 86 -0.41 3.53 6.30
CA HIS A 86 -0.66 2.10 6.13
C HIS A 86 0.58 1.25 6.37
N ARG A 87 1.76 1.70 5.92
CA ARG A 87 3.00 0.95 6.21
C ARG A 87 3.31 0.90 7.69
N LEU A 88 3.09 2.01 8.41
CA LEU A 88 3.33 2.07 9.85
C LEU A 88 2.33 1.20 10.62
N LEU A 89 1.04 1.27 10.27
CA LEU A 89 0.01 0.38 10.79
C LEU A 89 0.39 -1.08 10.61
N ASN A 90 0.74 -1.49 9.39
CA ASN A 90 1.13 -2.87 9.10
C ASN A 90 2.35 -3.29 9.94
N ALA A 91 3.39 -2.46 10.04
CA ALA A 91 4.59 -2.78 10.81
C ALA A 91 4.28 -2.99 12.30
N VAL A 92 3.46 -2.12 12.90
CA VAL A 92 3.07 -2.26 14.31
C VAL A 92 2.16 -3.47 14.51
N THR A 93 1.14 -3.66 13.67
CA THR A 93 0.23 -4.82 13.76
C THR A 93 0.98 -6.13 13.64
N THR A 94 1.84 -6.29 12.62
CA THR A 94 2.64 -7.50 12.44
C THR A 94 3.55 -7.75 13.65
N TRP A 95 4.18 -6.71 14.20
CA TRP A 95 5.01 -6.89 15.39
C TRP A 95 4.20 -7.35 16.61
N LEU A 96 2.99 -6.79 16.82
CA LEU A 96 2.10 -7.22 17.91
C LEU A 96 1.68 -8.68 17.76
N GLU A 97 1.31 -9.09 16.55
CA GLU A 97 0.90 -10.46 16.21
C GLU A 97 2.06 -11.46 16.39
N ASP A 98 3.25 -11.14 15.87
CA ASP A 98 4.42 -12.02 15.92
C ASP A 98 4.95 -12.25 17.34
N HIS A 99 4.65 -11.32 18.27
CA HIS A 99 5.15 -11.35 19.64
C HIS A 99 4.04 -11.58 20.69
N ASP A 100 2.80 -11.88 20.26
CA ASP A 100 1.64 -12.14 21.12
C ASP A 100 1.40 -11.02 22.17
N VAL A 101 1.55 -9.76 21.74
CA VAL A 101 1.38 -8.60 22.60
C VAL A 101 -0.05 -8.07 22.48
N ASP A 102 -0.83 -8.28 23.54
CA ASP A 102 -2.16 -7.69 23.67
C ASP A 102 -2.07 -6.18 23.93
N ALA A 103 -2.21 -5.39 22.86
CA ALA A 103 -2.17 -3.93 22.87
C ALA A 103 -3.01 -3.36 21.72
N GLU A 104 -3.64 -2.22 21.96
CA GLU A 104 -4.41 -1.50 20.94
C GLU A 104 -3.46 -0.77 19.98
N VAL A 105 -3.42 -1.22 18.71
CA VAL A 105 -2.51 -0.65 17.69
C VAL A 105 -2.66 0.87 17.54
N ASN A 106 -3.89 1.38 17.67
CA ASN A 106 -4.18 2.80 17.53
C ASN A 106 -3.53 3.66 18.64
N GLU A 107 -3.21 3.08 19.80
CA GLU A 107 -2.50 3.77 20.87
C GLU A 107 -0.99 3.80 20.65
N LEU A 108 -0.50 2.96 19.73
CA LEU A 108 0.91 2.88 19.35
C LEU A 108 1.25 3.75 18.13
N LEU A 109 0.25 4.13 17.33
CA LEU A 109 0.46 4.88 16.10
C LEU A 109 0.49 6.40 16.32
N PRO A 110 1.53 7.11 15.84
CA PRO A 110 1.54 8.56 15.81
C PRO A 110 0.46 9.09 14.84
N VAL A 111 -0.34 10.05 15.30
CA VAL A 111 -1.30 10.78 14.43
C VAL A 111 -0.57 11.71 13.46
N LYS A 112 0.61 12.22 13.86
CA LYS A 112 1.48 13.10 13.08
C LYS A 112 2.93 12.81 13.42
N TRP A 113 3.83 13.07 12.49
CA TRP A 113 5.28 13.00 12.72
C TRP A 113 6.00 13.99 11.80
N GLU A 114 7.23 14.32 12.17
CA GLU A 114 8.11 15.18 11.35
C GLU A 114 9.31 14.38 10.86
N LYS A 115 9.64 14.49 9.57
CA LYS A 115 10.82 13.85 8.99
C LYS A 115 11.92 14.88 8.77
N LEU A 116 13.08 14.64 9.38
CA LEU A 116 14.29 15.46 9.25
C LEU A 116 15.41 14.61 8.64
N GLY A 117 15.47 14.57 7.30
CA GLY A 117 16.41 13.70 6.59
C GLY A 117 16.10 12.22 6.86
N GLN A 118 17.00 11.54 7.57
CA GLN A 118 16.87 10.13 8.00
C GLN A 118 16.38 9.99 9.44
N LEU A 119 15.92 11.08 10.07
CA LEU A 119 15.33 11.06 11.40
C LEU A 119 13.82 11.26 11.29
N VAL A 120 13.04 10.55 12.11
CA VAL A 120 11.63 10.86 12.35
C VAL A 120 11.43 11.25 13.80
N LEU A 121 10.69 12.33 14.02
CA LEU A 121 10.27 12.80 15.33
C LEU A 121 8.80 12.45 15.54
N PHE A 122 8.53 11.72 16.62
CA PHE A 122 7.17 11.46 17.08
C PHE A 122 6.74 12.46 18.14
N PRO A 123 5.43 12.74 18.27
CA PRO A 123 4.89 13.55 19.35
C PRO A 123 5.27 12.96 20.70
N ARG A 124 5.62 13.83 21.66
CA ARG A 124 6.06 13.39 22.99
C ARG A 124 4.98 12.57 23.69
N GLU A 125 3.72 12.94 23.46
CA GLU A 125 2.54 12.35 24.07
C GLU A 125 2.39 10.87 23.70
N LEU A 126 2.92 10.46 22.55
CA LEU A 126 2.89 9.08 22.09
C LEU A 126 3.59 8.17 23.12
N GLY A 127 4.81 8.50 23.52
CA GLY A 127 5.60 7.72 24.48
C GLY A 127 5.14 7.81 25.94
N GLN A 128 4.00 8.45 26.22
CA GLN A 128 3.46 8.63 27.57
C GLN A 128 2.23 7.77 27.85
N THR A 129 1.79 6.94 26.90
CA THR A 129 0.67 6.02 27.13
C THR A 129 1.17 4.78 27.86
N GLU A 130 0.32 4.19 28.73
CA GLU A 130 0.63 2.93 29.42
C GLU A 130 0.95 1.80 28.42
N THR A 131 0.27 1.82 27.28
CA THR A 131 0.48 0.88 26.17
C THR A 131 1.88 1.03 25.57
N TRP A 132 2.37 2.26 25.37
CA TRP A 132 3.74 2.49 24.93
C TRP A 132 4.76 2.09 25.98
N GLU A 133 4.51 2.34 27.26
CA GLU A 133 5.43 1.91 28.33
C GLU A 133 5.56 0.39 28.38
N LYS A 134 4.45 -0.34 28.23
CA LYS A 134 4.44 -1.82 28.15
C LYS A 134 5.26 -2.31 26.96
N VAL A 135 5.03 -1.73 25.77
CA VAL A 135 5.72 -2.12 24.54
C VAL A 135 7.20 -1.76 24.59
N ALA A 136 7.57 -0.60 25.13
CA ALA A 136 8.95 -0.16 25.27
C ALA A 136 9.78 -1.06 26.21
N GLN A 137 9.14 -1.74 27.16
CA GLN A 137 9.78 -2.69 28.07
C GLN A 137 9.85 -4.12 27.48
N HIS A 138 9.24 -4.37 26.33
CA HIS A 138 9.27 -5.69 25.70
C HIS A 138 10.69 -6.04 25.22
N PRO A 139 11.18 -7.29 25.39
CA PRO A 139 12.53 -7.68 24.99
C PRO A 139 12.85 -7.45 23.50
N MET A 140 11.82 -7.44 22.64
CA MET A 140 11.94 -7.21 21.20
C MET A 140 11.51 -5.80 20.76
N ALA A 141 11.47 -4.83 21.68
CA ALA A 141 11.07 -3.45 21.37
C ALA A 141 11.96 -2.78 20.29
N GLU A 142 13.25 -3.13 20.24
CA GLU A 142 14.16 -2.65 19.18
C GLU A 142 13.65 -3.00 17.78
N ARG A 143 13.13 -4.22 17.58
CA ARG A 143 12.55 -4.65 16.31
C ARG A 143 11.29 -3.88 15.92
N LEU A 144 10.52 -3.41 16.90
CA LEU A 144 9.38 -2.53 16.62
C LEU A 144 9.88 -1.20 16.06
N TRP A 145 10.90 -0.60 16.68
CA TRP A 145 11.50 0.63 16.19
C TRP A 145 12.12 0.47 14.80
N GLU A 146 12.81 -0.64 14.53
CA GLU A 146 13.32 -0.98 13.20
C GLU A 146 12.19 -1.06 12.16
N GLY A 147 11.11 -1.78 12.47
CA GLY A 147 9.94 -1.90 11.59
C GLY A 147 9.25 -0.56 11.33
N MET A 148 9.11 0.28 12.36
CA MET A 148 8.58 1.64 12.22
C MET A 148 9.49 2.53 11.36
N ALA A 149 10.81 2.44 11.54
CA ALA A 149 11.80 3.18 10.75
C ALA A 149 11.73 2.79 9.26
N GLU A 150 11.69 1.49 8.97
CA GLU A 150 11.52 0.96 7.61
C GLU A 150 10.19 1.43 6.98
N ALA A 151 9.09 1.32 7.74
CA ALA A 151 7.79 1.82 7.33
C ALA A 151 7.79 3.32 7.01
N LEU A 152 8.68 4.10 7.61
CA LEU A 152 8.82 5.54 7.36
C LEU A 152 9.95 5.90 6.38
N LYS A 153 10.62 4.89 5.81
CA LYS A 153 11.77 5.02 4.90
C LYS A 153 12.86 5.90 5.51
N VAL A 154 13.23 5.60 6.74
CA VAL A 154 14.38 6.17 7.44
C VAL A 154 15.32 5.07 7.89
N THR A 155 16.58 5.41 8.19
CA THR A 155 17.53 4.45 8.76
C THR A 155 17.15 4.11 10.19
N SER A 156 17.06 2.82 10.49
CA SER A 156 16.93 2.26 11.84
C SER A 156 18.27 2.32 12.58
#